data_AF-A0A381SSA6-F1
#
_entry.id   AF-A0A381SSA6-F1
#
_cell.length_a   1.000
_cell.length_b   1.000
_cell.length_c   1.000
_cell.angle_alpha   90.00
_cell.angle_beta   90.00
_cell.angle_gamma   90.00
#
_symmetry.space_group_name_H-M   'P 1'
#
loop_
_entity.id
_entity.type
_entity.pdbx_description
1 polymer ?
#
loop_
_entity_poly.entity_id
_entity_poly.type
_entity_poly.pdbx_seq_one_letter_code
_entity_poly.pdbx_strand_id
1 'polypeptide(L)'
;MSNTPAKVISLADRRAKKEDEARNAPIIGWISWLHCPKCKTLEYSEVEMPDGRIHKKCGTLVEEEVVQIDVRAEFTISLRNSKRLDELFEETKIPGFLKPLAKKGIGMLENLQAAEEEYRKRLKNIVGGHVDPYPKDWDEKSLEMALKTLDPLGITLTEARQPNLHFPEVES
;
A
#
# COMPACT_ATOMS: atom_id res chain seq x y z
N MET A 1 -29.18 -8.06 -39.65
CA MET A 1 -29.70 -8.28 -38.29
C MET A 1 -28.85 -9.37 -37.64
N SER A 2 -27.94 -8.99 -36.74
CA SER A 2 -27.07 -9.95 -36.05
C SER A 2 -27.85 -10.63 -34.92
N ASN A 3 -28.31 -11.86 -35.16
CA ASN A 3 -28.84 -12.73 -34.12
C ASN A 3 -27.68 -13.25 -33.28
N THR A 4 -27.23 -12.46 -32.30
CA THR A 4 -26.40 -12.97 -31.22
C THR A 4 -27.35 -13.66 -30.24
N PRO A 5 -27.33 -15.00 -30.11
CA PRO A 5 -28.20 -15.69 -29.18
C PRO A 5 -27.90 -15.20 -27.76
N ALA A 6 -28.93 -14.76 -27.05
CA ALA A 6 -28.80 -14.35 -25.66
C ALA A 6 -28.20 -15.51 -24.86
N LYS A 7 -26.99 -15.33 -24.34
CA LYS A 7 -26.25 -16.35 -23.59
C LYS A 7 -27.10 -16.71 -22.36
N VAL A 8 -27.68 -17.92 -22.33
CA VAL A 8 -28.44 -18.40 -21.17
C VAL A 8 -27.44 -18.67 -20.05
N ILE A 9 -27.23 -17.68 -19.19
CA ILE A 9 -26.34 -17.79 -18.03
C ILE A 9 -27.03 -18.72 -17.03
N SER A 10 -26.40 -19.86 -16.71
CA SER A 10 -26.97 -20.82 -15.76
C SER A 10 -27.02 -20.23 -14.34
N LEU A 11 -27.89 -20.78 -13.49
CA LEU A 11 -27.94 -20.39 -12.07
C LEU A 11 -26.59 -20.67 -11.37
N ALA A 12 -25.88 -21.72 -11.81
CA ALA A 12 -24.54 -22.06 -11.31
C ALA A 12 -23.52 -20.96 -11.68
N ASP A 13 -23.53 -20.48 -12.92
CA ASP A 13 -22.65 -19.41 -13.37
C ASP A 13 -22.92 -18.09 -12.62
N ARG A 14 -24.19 -17.80 -12.32
CA ARG A 14 -24.56 -16.62 -11.51
C ARG A 14 -24.06 -16.72 -10.08
N ARG A 15 -24.13 -17.91 -9.47
CA ARG A 15 -23.59 -18.15 -8.11
C ARG A 15 -22.07 -18.04 -8.10
N ALA A 16 -21.40 -18.69 -9.05
CA ALA A 16 -19.95 -18.60 -9.18
C ALA A 16 -19.47 -17.16 -9.38
N LYS A 17 -20.17 -16.39 -10.23
CA LYS A 17 -19.87 -14.97 -10.43
C LYS A 17 -20.06 -14.15 -9.15
N LYS A 18 -21.16 -14.35 -8.42
CA LYS A 18 -21.42 -13.63 -7.17
C LYS A 18 -20.43 -13.98 -6.07
N GLU A 19 -20.04 -15.25 -5.97
CA GLU A 19 -18.99 -15.69 -5.04
C GLU A 19 -17.64 -15.09 -5.41
N ASP A 20 -17.34 -14.99 -6.72
CA ASP A 20 -16.12 -14.35 -7.20
C ASP A 20 -16.10 -12.84 -6.92
N GLU A 21 -17.20 -12.15 -7.18
CA GLU A 21 -17.37 -10.73 -6.83
C GLU A 21 -17.24 -10.50 -5.32
N ALA A 22 -17.83 -11.37 -4.49
CA ALA A 22 -17.70 -11.28 -3.04
C ALA A 22 -16.26 -11.55 -2.59
N ARG A 23 -15.60 -12.56 -3.18
CA ARG A 23 -14.19 -12.85 -2.92
C ARG A 23 -13.26 -11.73 -3.34
N ASN A 24 -13.63 -10.93 -4.35
CA ASN A 24 -12.82 -9.84 -4.91
C ASN A 24 -13.35 -8.44 -4.51
N ALA A 25 -14.26 -8.34 -3.55
CA ALA A 25 -14.77 -7.05 -3.10
C ALA A 25 -13.65 -6.23 -2.38
N PRO A 26 -13.63 -4.90 -2.53
CA PRO A 26 -12.70 -4.06 -1.79
C PRO A 26 -12.97 -4.16 -0.29
N ILE A 27 -11.92 -4.08 0.53
CA ILE A 27 -12.04 -4.03 1.98
C ILE A 27 -11.76 -2.60 2.42
N ILE A 28 -12.80 -1.87 2.81
CA ILE A 28 -12.67 -0.46 3.16
C ILE A 28 -12.00 -0.33 4.53
N GLY A 29 -10.95 0.49 4.59
CA GLY A 29 -10.26 0.89 5.80
C GLY A 29 -9.84 2.35 5.75
N TRP A 30 -9.20 2.80 6.82
CA TRP A 30 -8.75 4.18 6.96
C TRP A 30 -7.33 4.24 7.49
N ILE A 31 -6.56 5.20 7.00
CA ILE A 31 -5.24 5.58 7.51
C ILE A 31 -5.27 7.08 7.76
N SER A 32 -4.76 7.52 8.91
CA SER A 32 -4.60 8.93 9.25
C SER A 32 -3.14 9.35 9.06
N TRP A 33 -2.86 10.28 8.15
CA TRP A 33 -1.59 10.99 8.12
C TRP A 33 -1.54 12.02 9.23
N LEU A 34 -0.37 12.13 9.86
CA LEU A 34 -0.09 12.92 11.03
C LEU A 34 1.07 13.87 10.72
N HIS A 35 0.79 15.17 10.66
CA HIS A 35 1.78 16.21 10.44
C HIS A 35 1.96 17.07 11.69
N CYS A 36 3.21 17.24 12.14
CA CYS A 36 3.52 18.22 13.18
C CYS A 36 4.11 19.50 12.54
N PRO A 37 3.40 20.65 12.53
CA PRO A 37 3.87 21.86 11.85
C PRO A 37 5.14 22.45 12.47
N LYS A 38 5.35 22.25 13.78
CA LYS A 38 6.54 22.74 14.50
C LYS A 38 7.80 21.92 14.23
N CYS A 39 7.66 20.60 14.10
CA CYS A 39 8.79 19.70 13.87
C CYS A 39 8.96 19.30 12.41
N LYS A 40 7.97 19.62 11.56
CA LYS A 40 7.87 19.21 10.16
C LYS A 40 8.03 17.69 9.99
N THR A 41 7.44 16.93 10.93
CA THR A 41 7.46 15.47 10.89
C THR A 41 6.15 14.96 10.31
N LEU A 42 6.25 13.95 9.43
CA LEU A 42 5.13 13.26 8.81
C LEU A 42 5.16 11.79 9.24
N GLU A 43 4.06 11.32 9.83
CA GLU A 43 3.84 9.94 10.25
C GLU A 43 2.46 9.51 9.79
N TYR A 44 2.16 8.21 9.78
CA TYR A 44 0.80 7.74 9.57
C TYR A 44 0.39 6.75 10.66
N SER A 45 -0.91 6.73 10.99
CA SER A 45 -1.51 5.91 12.03
C SER A 45 -2.81 5.29 11.55
N GLU A 46 -3.08 4.05 11.98
CA GLU A 46 -4.30 3.30 11.68
C GLU A 46 -5.41 3.54 12.73
N VAL A 47 -5.15 4.41 13.70
CA VAL A 47 -6.04 4.70 14.82
C VAL A 47 -6.60 6.10 14.63
N GLU A 48 -7.91 6.26 14.76
CA GLU A 48 -8.52 7.58 14.85
C GLU A 48 -8.46 8.07 16.30
N MET A 49 -8.05 9.33 16.51
CA MET A 49 -8.05 9.98 17.81
C MET A 49 -8.98 11.19 17.77
N PRO A 50 -10.22 11.07 18.28
CA PRO A 50 -11.24 12.12 18.14
C PRO A 50 -10.85 13.47 18.74
N ASP A 51 -10.02 13.46 19.79
CA ASP A 51 -9.55 14.65 20.50
C ASP A 51 -8.23 15.20 19.94
N GLY A 52 -7.76 14.65 18.82
CA GLY A 52 -6.48 14.95 18.21
C GLY A 52 -5.27 14.40 18.98
N ARG A 53 -4.09 14.53 18.39
CA ARG A 53 -2.83 14.06 18.97
C ARG A 53 -1.90 15.22 19.31
N ILE A 54 -1.20 15.11 20.42
CA ILE A 54 -0.12 16.03 20.78
C ILE A 54 1.21 15.38 20.43
N HIS A 55 2.04 16.07 19.64
CA HIS A 55 3.37 15.60 19.33
C HIS A 55 4.24 15.62 20.59
N LYS A 56 4.57 14.44 21.12
CA LYS A 56 5.23 14.26 22.43
C LYS A 56 6.51 15.08 22.60
N LYS A 57 7.27 15.30 21.52
CA LYS A 57 8.54 16.03 21.57
C LYS A 57 8.37 17.54 21.74
N CYS A 58 7.36 18.13 21.12
CA CYS A 58 7.25 19.59 21.01
C CYS A 58 5.97 20.19 21.60
N GLY A 59 5.04 19.34 22.05
CA GLY A 59 3.77 19.71 22.68
C GLY A 59 2.76 20.35 21.74
N THR A 60 3.02 20.35 20.42
CA THR A 60 2.13 20.95 19.42
C THR A 60 1.06 19.96 19.01
N LEU A 61 -0.15 20.46 18.76
CA LEU A 61 -1.25 19.67 18.18
C LEU A 61 -0.84 19.22 16.77
N VAL A 62 -1.04 17.94 16.50
CA VAL A 62 -0.77 17.32 15.20
C VAL A 62 -1.96 17.57 14.29
N GLU A 63 -1.67 17.91 13.04
CA GLU A 63 -2.63 17.97 11.95
C GLU A 63 -2.87 16.54 11.44
N GLU A 64 -4.13 16.11 11.40
CA GLU A 64 -4.51 14.76 10.98
C GLU A 64 -5.33 14.80 9.69
N GLU A 65 -4.96 13.98 8.70
CA GLU A 65 -5.73 13.78 7.48
C GLU A 65 -6.09 12.31 7.31
N VAL A 66 -7.39 12.01 7.30
CA VAL A 66 -7.90 10.65 7.17
C VAL A 66 -8.09 10.31 5.69
N VAL A 67 -7.44 9.23 5.26
CA VAL A 67 -7.49 8.71 3.90
C VAL A 67 -8.21 7.38 3.92
N GLN A 68 -9.28 7.26 3.14
CA GLN A 68 -9.95 5.99 2.93
C GLN A 68 -9.12 5.14 1.96
N ILE A 69 -8.95 3.86 2.29
CA ILE A 69 -8.18 2.91 1.49
C ILE A 69 -8.98 1.65 1.19
N ASP A 70 -8.66 1.00 0.08
CA ASP A 70 -8.93 -0.42 -0.10
C ASP A 70 -7.77 -1.22 0.49
N VAL A 71 -7.96 -1.75 1.69
CA VAL A 71 -6.97 -2.53 2.44
C VAL A 71 -6.47 -3.73 1.64
N ARG A 72 -7.35 -4.36 0.84
CA ARG A 72 -6.95 -5.50 0.01
C ARG A 72 -6.03 -5.06 -1.11
N ALA A 73 -6.33 -3.95 -1.76
CA ALA A 73 -5.49 -3.38 -2.79
C ALA A 73 -4.11 -2.99 -2.25
N GLU A 74 -4.08 -2.27 -1.13
CA GLU A 74 -2.86 -1.88 -0.42
C GLU A 74 -1.99 -3.09 -0.07
N PHE A 75 -2.63 -4.15 0.45
CA PHE A 75 -1.96 -5.38 0.82
C PHE A 75 -1.37 -6.10 -0.40
N THR A 76 -2.12 -6.14 -1.51
CA THR A 76 -1.69 -6.75 -2.77
C THR A 76 -0.50 -6.02 -3.37
N ILE A 77 -0.56 -4.69 -3.42
CA ILE A 77 0.53 -3.84 -3.92
C ILE A 77 1.77 -4.02 -3.04
N SER A 78 1.61 -4.04 -1.71
CA SER A 78 2.73 -4.28 -0.79
C SER A 78 3.40 -5.64 -1.01
N LEU A 79 2.64 -6.71 -1.27
CA LEU A 79 3.22 -8.02 -1.63
C LEU A 79 3.99 -7.97 -2.95
N ARG A 80 3.47 -7.26 -3.96
CA ARG A 80 4.17 -7.07 -5.25
C ARG A 80 5.47 -6.29 -5.06
N ASN A 81 5.45 -5.24 -4.25
CA ASN A 81 6.64 -4.46 -3.89
C ASN A 81 7.68 -5.32 -3.18
N SER A 82 7.29 -6.13 -2.19
CA SER A 82 8.22 -7.02 -1.52
C SER A 82 8.86 -8.03 -2.46
N LYS A 83 8.08 -8.61 -3.39
CA LYS A 83 8.65 -9.50 -4.40
C LYS A 83 9.64 -8.76 -5.30
N ARG A 84 9.34 -7.53 -5.71
CA ARG A 84 10.24 -6.72 -6.54
C ARG A 84 11.54 -6.39 -5.79
N LEU A 85 11.45 -6.09 -4.50
CA LEU A 85 12.60 -5.88 -3.64
C LEU A 85 13.47 -7.14 -3.55
N ASP A 86 12.87 -8.32 -3.38
CA ASP A 86 13.57 -9.61 -3.36
C ASP A 86 14.29 -9.87 -4.70
N GLU A 87 13.67 -9.57 -5.85
CA GLU A 87 14.31 -9.67 -7.17
C GLU A 87 15.52 -8.74 -7.28
N LEU A 88 15.39 -7.48 -6.82
CA LEU A 88 16.50 -6.51 -6.80
C LEU A 88 17.64 -6.98 -5.87
N PHE A 89 17.33 -7.64 -4.74
CA PHE A 89 18.33 -8.26 -3.89
C PHE A 89 19.10 -9.37 -4.59
N GLU A 90 18.43 -10.20 -5.38
CA GLU A 90 19.08 -11.28 -6.13
C GLU A 90 19.96 -10.73 -7.26
N GLU A 91 19.49 -9.72 -7.98
CA GLU A 91 20.25 -9.01 -9.03
C GLU A 91 21.50 -8.31 -8.46
N THR A 92 21.43 -7.82 -7.22
CA THR A 92 22.54 -7.14 -6.52
C THR A 92 23.51 -8.09 -5.80
N LYS A 93 23.42 -9.42 -5.97
CA LYS A 93 24.44 -10.39 -5.52
C LYS A 93 25.75 -10.23 -6.31
N ILE A 94 26.45 -9.15 -6.02
CA ILE A 94 27.75 -8.78 -6.58
C ILE A 94 28.81 -9.78 -6.05
N PRO A 95 29.75 -10.27 -6.89
CA PRO A 95 30.85 -11.13 -6.45
C PRO A 95 31.63 -10.51 -5.29
N GLY A 96 32.05 -11.33 -4.33
CA GLY A 96 32.49 -10.92 -2.98
C GLY A 96 33.64 -9.91 -2.84
N PHE A 97 34.25 -9.46 -3.94
CA PHE A 97 35.35 -8.48 -3.95
C PHE A 97 34.89 -7.00 -4.05
N LEU A 98 33.62 -6.71 -4.37
CA LEU A 98 33.06 -5.33 -4.45
C LEU A 98 32.16 -4.96 -3.24
N LYS A 99 32.19 -5.75 -2.17
CA LYS A 99 31.36 -5.63 -0.95
C LYS A 99 31.29 -4.22 -0.30
N PRO A 100 32.33 -3.36 -0.28
CA PRO A 100 32.25 -2.08 0.43
C PRO A 100 31.25 -1.07 -0.16
N LEU A 101 31.09 -1.01 -1.49
CA LEU A 101 30.11 -0.13 -2.13
C LEU A 101 28.68 -0.72 -2.12
N ALA A 102 28.55 -2.04 -2.13
CA ALA A 102 27.25 -2.74 -2.15
C ALA A 102 26.48 -2.67 -0.82
N LYS A 103 27.17 -2.51 0.32
CA LYS A 103 26.55 -2.51 1.66
C LYS A 103 25.45 -1.46 1.85
N LYS A 104 25.59 -0.28 1.23
CA LYS A 104 24.61 0.80 1.40
C LYS A 104 23.31 0.53 0.63
N GLY A 105 23.40 -0.06 -0.57
CA GLY A 105 22.23 -0.45 -1.36
C GLY A 105 21.47 -1.62 -0.73
N ILE A 106 22.20 -2.64 -0.26
CA ILE A 106 21.62 -3.82 0.42
C ILE A 106 20.86 -3.38 1.68
N GLY A 107 21.47 -2.57 2.55
CA GLY A 107 20.80 -2.09 3.77
C GLY A 107 19.56 -1.21 3.49
N MET A 108 19.55 -0.46 2.38
CA MET A 108 18.36 0.29 1.97
C MET A 108 17.22 -0.64 1.54
N LEU A 109 17.52 -1.66 0.73
CA LEU A 109 16.52 -2.66 0.32
C LEU A 109 15.98 -3.44 1.53
N GLU A 110 16.82 -3.73 2.53
CA GLU A 110 16.41 -4.44 3.76
C GLU A 110 15.42 -3.58 4.56
N ASN A 111 15.71 -2.29 4.68
CA ASN A 111 14.82 -1.34 5.34
C ASN A 111 13.48 -1.20 4.60
N LEU A 112 13.50 -1.17 3.26
CA LEU A 112 12.28 -1.12 2.45
C LEU A 112 11.45 -2.39 2.61
N GLN A 113 12.09 -3.56 2.64
CA GLN A 113 11.41 -4.83 2.86
C GLN A 113 10.76 -4.88 4.25
N ALA A 114 11.49 -4.45 5.28
CA ALA A 114 10.96 -4.34 6.63
C ALA A 114 9.78 -3.35 6.73
N ALA A 115 9.85 -2.23 6.01
CA ALA A 115 8.76 -1.25 5.95
C ALA A 115 7.51 -1.84 5.28
N GLU A 116 7.65 -2.58 4.18
CA GLU A 116 6.53 -3.28 3.53
C GLU A 116 5.92 -4.37 4.43
N GLU A 117 6.74 -5.11 5.18
CA GLU A 117 6.27 -6.08 6.16
C GLU A 117 5.49 -5.43 7.31
N GLU A 118 6.00 -4.32 7.85
CA GLU A 118 5.32 -3.56 8.90
C GLU A 118 3.99 -3.00 8.39
N TYR A 119 3.99 -2.44 7.18
CA TYR A 119 2.79 -1.93 6.53
C TYR A 119 1.72 -3.02 6.41
N ARG A 120 2.09 -4.22 5.95
CA ARG A 120 1.17 -5.37 5.90
C ARG A 120 0.63 -5.79 7.27
N LYS A 121 1.44 -5.71 8.34
CA LYS A 121 0.97 -5.99 9.70
C LYS A 121 -0.09 -4.95 10.13
N ARG A 122 0.14 -3.68 9.81
CA ARG A 122 -0.79 -2.58 10.08
C ARG A 122 -2.11 -2.76 9.33
N LEU A 123 -2.08 -3.10 8.04
CA LEU A 123 -3.27 -3.42 7.25
C LEU A 123 -4.10 -4.58 7.83
N LYS A 124 -3.44 -5.63 8.32
CA LYS A 124 -4.10 -6.74 9.03
C LYS A 124 -4.78 -6.28 10.33
N ASN A 125 -4.20 -5.31 11.03
CA ASN A 125 -4.79 -4.75 12.25
C ASN A 125 -6.06 -3.94 11.93
N ILE A 126 -6.10 -3.19 10.82
CA ILE A 126 -7.29 -2.44 10.38
C ILE A 126 -8.50 -3.37 10.24
N VAL A 127 -8.30 -4.54 9.64
CA VAL A 127 -9.39 -5.52 9.41
C VAL A 127 -9.59 -6.49 10.57
N GLY A 128 -8.78 -6.38 11.64
CA GLY A 128 -8.82 -7.28 12.79
C GLY A 128 -8.46 -8.73 12.47
N GLY A 129 -7.67 -8.99 11.42
CA GLY A 129 -7.41 -10.37 10.99
C GLY A 129 -6.65 -10.55 9.68
N HIS A 130 -7.06 -11.59 8.93
CA HIS A 130 -6.43 -11.95 7.67
C HIS A 130 -6.92 -11.07 6.52
N VAL A 131 -6.00 -10.76 5.59
CA VAL A 131 -6.32 -10.07 4.33
C VAL A 131 -5.88 -10.98 3.20
N ASP A 132 -6.85 -11.48 2.44
CA ASP A 132 -6.57 -12.17 1.17
C ASP A 132 -6.23 -11.13 0.11
N PRO A 133 -5.10 -11.24 -0.60
CA PRO A 133 -4.77 -10.33 -1.69
C PRO A 133 -5.73 -10.52 -2.89
N TYR A 134 -5.78 -9.52 -3.75
CA TYR A 134 -6.37 -9.66 -5.07
C TYR A 134 -5.68 -10.75 -5.90
N PRO A 135 -6.39 -11.34 -6.88
CA PRO A 135 -5.81 -12.28 -7.84
C PRO A 135 -4.57 -11.73 -8.54
N LYS A 136 -3.71 -12.64 -9.01
CA LYS A 136 -2.43 -12.27 -9.64
C LYS A 136 -2.60 -11.41 -10.89
N ASP A 137 -3.71 -11.57 -11.60
CA ASP A 137 -4.09 -10.84 -12.82
C ASP A 137 -4.83 -9.53 -12.55
N TRP A 138 -5.13 -9.21 -11.29
CA TRP A 138 -5.69 -7.92 -10.92
C TRP A 138 -4.69 -6.79 -11.22
N ASP A 139 -5.17 -5.69 -11.78
CA ASP A 139 -4.37 -4.52 -12.14
C ASP A 139 -4.63 -3.38 -11.16
N GLU A 140 -3.60 -2.88 -10.49
CA GLU A 140 -3.71 -1.71 -9.60
C GLU A 140 -4.26 -0.47 -10.32
N LYS A 141 -4.11 -0.34 -11.65
CA LYS A 141 -4.68 0.77 -12.42
C LYS A 141 -6.20 0.80 -12.42
N SER A 142 -6.86 -0.29 -12.02
CA SER A 142 -8.31 -0.34 -11.86
C SER A 142 -8.82 0.48 -10.66
N LEU A 143 -7.93 0.93 -9.77
CA LEU A 143 -8.29 1.64 -8.53
C LEU A 143 -8.79 3.07 -8.70
N GLU A 144 -8.83 3.62 -9.92
CA GLU A 144 -9.26 5.00 -10.20
C GLU A 144 -8.62 6.07 -9.26
N MET A 145 -7.38 5.83 -8.81
CA MET A 145 -6.64 6.70 -7.88
C MET A 145 -5.23 7.03 -8.40
N ALA A 146 -4.55 7.97 -7.75
CA ALA A 146 -3.17 8.33 -8.08
C ALA A 146 -2.19 7.22 -7.66
N LEU A 147 -1.54 6.61 -8.65
CA LEU A 147 -0.44 5.66 -8.45
C LEU A 147 0.90 6.33 -8.80
N LYS A 148 1.90 6.12 -7.95
CA LYS A 148 3.28 6.57 -8.18
C LYS A 148 4.21 5.37 -8.18
N THR A 149 5.00 5.22 -9.23
CA THR A 149 6.10 4.26 -9.28
C THR A 149 7.39 4.96 -8.84
N LEU A 150 8.11 4.35 -7.90
CA LEU A 150 9.41 4.84 -7.44
C LEU A 150 10.52 4.23 -8.31
N ASP A 151 11.00 5.00 -9.27
CA ASP A 151 12.17 4.64 -10.07
C ASP A 151 13.48 4.87 -9.29
N PRO A 152 14.51 4.02 -9.49
CA PRO A 152 14.57 2.87 -10.40
C PRO A 152 14.05 1.55 -9.79
N LEU A 153 13.50 1.58 -8.57
CA LEU A 153 13.11 0.38 -7.83
C LEU A 153 11.88 -0.33 -8.43
N GLY A 154 11.02 0.42 -9.12
CA GLY A 154 9.76 -0.12 -9.66
C GLY A 154 8.75 -0.47 -8.57
N ILE A 155 8.84 0.18 -7.41
CA ILE A 155 7.92 0.03 -6.29
C ILE A 155 6.71 0.93 -6.53
N THR A 156 5.50 0.38 -6.39
CA THR A 156 4.27 1.14 -6.58
C THR A 156 3.74 1.65 -5.24
N LEU A 157 3.42 2.94 -5.17
CA LEU A 157 2.74 3.59 -4.07
C LEU A 157 1.37 4.08 -4.54
N THR A 158 0.36 3.86 -3.70
CA THR A 158 -0.96 4.46 -3.83
C THR A 158 -0.98 5.90 -3.29
N GLU A 159 -2.09 6.60 -3.46
CA GLU A 159 -2.30 7.94 -2.90
C GLU A 159 -2.07 7.97 -1.39
N ALA A 160 -2.62 6.99 -0.66
CA ALA A 160 -2.50 6.89 0.79
C ALA A 160 -1.06 6.75 1.29
N ARG A 161 -0.11 6.40 0.43
CA ARG A 161 1.31 6.26 0.76
C ARG A 161 2.15 7.44 0.30
N GLN A 162 1.52 8.52 -0.17
CA GLN A 162 2.16 9.71 -0.70
C GLN A 162 1.81 10.93 0.16
N PRO A 163 2.59 11.21 1.22
CA PRO A 163 2.26 12.26 2.17
C PRO A 163 2.19 13.65 1.54
N ASN A 164 2.90 13.88 0.44
CA ASN A 164 2.87 15.13 -0.32
C ASN A 164 1.52 15.41 -1.01
N LEU A 165 0.64 14.42 -1.15
CA LEU A 165 -0.73 14.63 -1.66
C LEU A 165 -1.67 15.15 -0.56
N HIS A 166 -1.36 14.83 0.69
CA HIS A 166 -2.12 15.20 1.89
C HIS A 166 -1.60 16.51 2.49
N PHE A 167 -0.27 16.66 2.52
CA PHE A 167 0.41 17.84 3.03
C PHE A 167 1.33 18.44 1.95
N PRO A 168 0.79 19.10 0.91
CA PRO A 168 1.57 19.59 -0.23
C PRO A 168 2.56 20.72 0.12
N GLU A 169 2.33 21.42 1.22
CA GLU A 169 3.19 22.49 1.72
C GLU A 169 4.41 21.98 2.51
N VAL A 170 4.46 20.66 2.77
CA VAL A 170 5.53 20.02 3.53
C VAL A 170 6.47 19.34 2.54
N GLU A 171 7.67 19.89 2.35
CA GLU A 171 8.72 19.23 1.57
C GLU A 171 9.11 17.90 2.28
N SER A 172 8.84 16.78 1.60
CA SER A 172 9.08 15.40 2.05
C SER A 172 10.47 14.90 1.71
#